data_AF-A0A8T3PJB3-F1
#
_entry.id   AF-A0A8T3PJB3-F1
#
_cell.length_a   1.000
_cell.length_b   1.000
_cell.length_c   1.000
_cell.angle_alpha   90.00
_cell.angle_beta   90.00
_cell.angle_gamma   90.00
#
_symmetry.space_group_name_H-M   'P 1'
#
loop_
_entity.id
_entity.type
_entity.pdbx_description
1 polymer ?
#
loop_
_entity_poly.entity_id
_entity_poly.type
_entity_poly.pdbx_seq_one_letter_code
_entity_poly.pdbx_strand_id
1 'polypeptide(L)'
;LRALWHRLRKSGYKWIERYEREGPAGLAERSRRPQMCPTQTPEGVVQALIGARERHPSWGAKKLLALLSRRHPDGVDHLRRPRSARLGPQGPDAPSRGAPRQA
;
A
#
# COMPACT_ATOMS: atom_id res chain seq x y z
N LEU A 1 -32.43 -5.81 2.06
CA LEU A 1 -32.37 -4.97 0.83
C LEU A 1 -31.86 -3.53 1.05
N ARG A 2 -32.00 -2.91 2.24
CA ARG A 2 -31.62 -1.49 2.50
C ARG A 2 -30.11 -1.17 2.51
N ALA A 3 -29.25 -2.11 2.90
CA ALA A 3 -27.81 -1.87 3.08
C ALA A 3 -27.00 -1.74 1.77
N LEU A 4 -27.48 -2.34 0.68
CA LEU A 4 -26.84 -2.25 -0.64
C LEU A 4 -27.02 -0.85 -1.25
N TRP A 5 -28.20 -0.25 -1.05
CA TRP A 5 -28.53 1.08 -1.59
C TRP A 5 -27.62 2.18 -1.00
N HIS A 6 -27.19 2.01 0.25
CA HIS A 6 -26.27 2.95 0.89
C HIS A 6 -24.86 2.96 0.30
N ARG A 7 -24.41 1.83 -0.29
CA ARG A 7 -23.08 1.68 -0.91
C ARG A 7 -23.03 2.23 -2.33
N LEU A 8 -24.14 2.14 -3.07
CA LEU A 8 -24.29 2.69 -4.42
C LEU A 8 -24.27 4.23 -4.41
N ARG A 9 -24.92 4.88 -3.45
CA ARG A 9 -24.91 6.36 -3.32
C ARG A 9 -23.50 6.93 -3.17
N LYS A 10 -22.71 6.37 -2.25
CA LYS A 10 -21.32 6.83 -2.02
C LYS A 10 -20.43 6.61 -3.25
N SER A 11 -20.68 5.54 -4.00
CA SER A 11 -19.90 5.22 -5.20
C SER A 11 -20.34 6.06 -6.42
N GLY A 12 -21.61 6.46 -6.48
CA GLY A 12 -22.17 7.27 -7.57
C GLY A 12 -21.57 8.67 -7.66
N TYR A 13 -21.35 9.35 -6.53
CA TYR A 13 -20.72 10.68 -6.51
C TYR A 13 -19.36 10.70 -7.22
N LYS A 14 -18.57 9.63 -7.07
CA LYS A 14 -17.26 9.50 -7.72
C LYS A 14 -17.35 9.43 -9.25
N TRP A 15 -18.40 8.82 -9.80
CA TRP A 15 -18.59 8.73 -11.24
C TRP A 15 -19.09 10.04 -11.83
N ILE A 16 -19.97 10.75 -11.13
CA ILE A 16 -20.45 12.08 -11.51
C ILE A 16 -19.26 13.05 -11.58
N GLU A 17 -18.44 13.11 -10.52
CA GLU A 17 -17.25 13.98 -10.46
C GLU A 17 -16.25 13.69 -11.59
N ARG A 18 -16.09 12.41 -11.97
CA ARG A 18 -15.21 12.01 -13.08
C ARG A 18 -15.78 12.43 -14.44
N TYR A 19 -17.09 12.28 -14.63
CA TYR A 19 -17.75 12.66 -15.87
C TYR A 19 -17.73 14.17 -16.06
N GLU A 20 -17.95 14.96 -15.00
CA GLU A 20 -17.85 16.42 -15.06
C GLU A 20 -16.45 16.90 -15.42
N ARG A 21 -15.40 16.24 -14.92
CA ARG A 21 -14.01 16.66 -15.15
C ARG A 21 -13.42 16.18 -16.48
N GLU A 22 -13.78 14.97 -16.92
CA GLU A 22 -13.07 14.26 -17.99
C GLU A 22 -14.02 13.77 -19.10
N GLY A 23 -15.31 14.10 -19.00
CA GLY A 23 -16.34 13.72 -19.98
C GLY A 23 -16.52 12.20 -20.09
N PRO A 24 -16.86 11.69 -21.29
CA PRO A 24 -17.02 10.26 -21.53
C PRO A 24 -15.77 9.41 -21.20
N ALA A 25 -14.57 10.00 -21.28
CA ALA A 25 -13.32 9.31 -20.92
C ALA A 25 -13.20 9.06 -19.40
N GLY A 26 -13.90 9.83 -18.57
CA GLY A 26 -13.96 9.65 -17.12
C GLY A 26 -14.66 8.36 -16.67
N LEU A 27 -15.47 7.76 -17.55
CA LEU A 27 -16.19 6.50 -17.33
C LEU A 27 -15.35 5.25 -17.63
N ALA A 28 -14.15 5.40 -18.20
CA ALA A 28 -13.26 4.28 -18.45
C ALA A 28 -12.83 3.61 -17.13
N GLU A 29 -12.75 2.27 -17.13
CA GLU A 29 -12.30 1.51 -15.97
C GLU A 29 -10.85 1.89 -15.65
N ARG A 30 -10.64 2.46 -14.46
CA ARG A 30 -9.31 2.76 -13.94
C ARG A 30 -8.86 1.64 -13.03
N SER A 31 -7.56 1.34 -13.09
CA SER A 31 -6.92 0.45 -12.13
C SER A 31 -7.27 0.88 -10.71
N ARG A 32 -7.77 -0.08 -9.92
CA ARG A 32 -8.09 0.10 -8.49
C ARG A 32 -6.86 -0.16 -7.62
N ARG A 33 -5.71 -0.44 -8.24
CA ARG A 33 -4.46 -0.71 -7.55
C ARG A 33 -3.94 0.61 -6.94
N PRO A 34 -3.61 0.64 -5.64
CA PRO A 34 -2.95 1.79 -5.05
C PRO A 34 -1.61 2.04 -5.78
N GLN A 35 -1.36 3.30 -6.12
CA GLN A 35 -0.14 3.70 -6.83
C GLN A 35 1.11 3.55 -5.95
N MET A 36 0.96 3.69 -4.63
CA MET A 36 2.05 3.54 -3.66
C MET A 36 1.58 2.73 -2.46
N CYS A 37 2.46 1.87 -1.96
CA CYS A 37 2.25 1.10 -0.73
C CYS A 37 3.16 1.69 0.36
N PRO A 38 2.64 2.47 1.32
CA PRO A 38 3.46 3.07 2.39
C PRO A 38 4.12 2.02 3.31
N THR A 39 3.68 0.77 3.21
CA THR A 39 4.21 -0.39 3.94
C THR A 39 5.09 -1.29 3.08
N GLN A 40 5.57 -0.79 1.94
CA GLN A 40 6.45 -1.56 1.08
C GLN A 40 7.72 -1.91 1.83
N THR A 41 8.09 -3.19 1.79
CA THR A 41 9.31 -3.67 2.42
C THR A 41 10.51 -3.02 1.75
N PRO A 42 11.50 -2.51 2.52
CA PRO A 42 12.71 -1.94 1.96
C PRO A 42 13.42 -2.93 1.04
N GLU A 43 13.91 -2.45 -0.10
CA GLU A 43 14.50 -3.28 -1.15
C GLU A 43 15.63 -4.18 -0.62
N GLY A 44 16.48 -3.66 0.27
CA GLY A 44 17.56 -4.46 0.87
C GLY A 44 17.09 -5.69 1.66
N VAL A 45 15.91 -5.61 2.31
CA VAL A 45 15.31 -6.74 3.02
C VAL A 45 14.72 -7.75 2.05
N VAL A 46 14.14 -7.28 0.94
CA VAL A 46 13.61 -8.12 -0.14
C VAL A 46 14.74 -8.94 -0.77
N GLN A 47 15.85 -8.30 -1.11
CA GLN A 47 17.03 -8.98 -1.68
C GLN A 47 17.62 -10.00 -0.70
N ALA A 48 17.73 -9.65 0.57
CA ALA A 48 18.19 -10.59 1.60
C ALA A 48 17.24 -11.80 1.77
N LEU A 49 15.92 -11.60 1.61
CA LEU A 49 14.92 -12.67 1.65
C LEU A 49 15.03 -13.60 0.43
N ILE A 50 15.20 -13.04 -0.77
CA ILE A 50 15.40 -13.81 -2.00
C ILE A 50 16.66 -14.67 -1.86
N GLY A 51 17.80 -14.08 -1.52
CA GLY A 51 19.04 -14.83 -1.34
C GLY A 51 18.99 -15.85 -0.19
N ALA A 52 18.16 -15.64 0.82
CA ALA A 52 17.92 -16.65 1.87
C ALA A 52 17.03 -17.81 1.38
N ARG A 53 16.04 -17.52 0.52
CA ARG A 53 15.17 -18.52 -0.10
C ARG A 53 15.92 -19.40 -1.08
N GLU A 54 16.84 -18.83 -1.86
CA GLU A 54 17.70 -19.56 -2.79
C GLU A 54 18.66 -20.50 -2.04
N ARG A 55 19.30 -20.01 -0.96
CA ARG A 55 20.20 -20.83 -0.13
C ARG A 55 19.47 -21.91 0.68
N HIS A 56 18.19 -21.69 1.00
CA HIS A 56 17.38 -22.63 1.78
C HIS A 56 15.98 -22.81 1.19
N PRO A 57 15.83 -23.57 0.08
CA PRO A 57 14.56 -23.72 -0.63
C PRO A 57 13.46 -24.40 0.21
N SER A 58 13.84 -25.31 1.10
CA SER A 58 12.92 -26.03 2.00
C SER A 58 12.46 -25.22 3.21
N TRP A 59 12.99 -24.00 3.42
CA TRP A 59 12.66 -23.19 4.58
C TRP A 59 11.40 -22.35 4.34
N GLY A 60 10.41 -22.54 5.22
CA GLY A 60 9.20 -21.72 5.26
C GLY A 60 9.46 -20.30 5.77
N ALA A 61 8.47 -19.43 5.56
CA ALA A 61 8.54 -17.99 5.88
C ALA A 61 8.99 -17.71 7.32
N LYS A 62 8.56 -18.51 8.31
CA LYS A 62 8.92 -18.34 9.71
C LYS A 62 10.43 -18.45 9.97
N LYS A 63 11.11 -19.40 9.31
CA LYS A 63 12.57 -19.60 9.46
C LYS A 63 13.36 -18.51 8.74
N LEU A 64 12.91 -18.12 7.55
CA LEU A 64 13.52 -17.03 6.79
C LEU A 64 13.39 -15.69 7.53
N LEU A 65 12.21 -15.40 8.10
CA LEU A 65 11.99 -14.22 8.93
C LEU A 65 12.86 -14.24 10.19
N ALA A 66 13.02 -15.38 10.86
CA ALA A 66 13.91 -15.49 12.02
C ALA A 66 15.38 -15.23 11.65
N LEU A 67 15.84 -15.72 10.49
CA LEU A 67 17.19 -15.47 9.98
C LEU A 67 17.38 -13.99 9.61
N LEU A 68 16.40 -13.37 8.96
CA LEU A 68 16.43 -11.96 8.60
C LEU A 68 16.33 -11.03 9.82
N SER A 69 15.55 -11.42 10.82
CA SER A 69 15.43 -10.66 12.07
C SER A 69 16.74 -10.53 12.83
N ARG A 70 17.63 -11.53 12.68
CA ARG A 70 18.98 -11.48 13.24
C ARG A 70 19.95 -10.58 12.47
N ARG A 71 19.73 -10.40 11.16
CA ARG A 71 20.62 -9.60 10.29
C ARG A 71 20.15 -8.16 10.10
N HIS A 72 18.84 -7.93 10.11
CA HIS A 72 18.20 -6.64 9.82
C HIS A 72 17.02 -6.38 10.78
N PRO A 73 17.28 -6.13 12.07
CA PRO A 73 16.22 -5.97 13.08
C PRO A 73 15.23 -4.85 12.72
N ASP A 74 15.70 -3.72 12.19
CA ASP A 74 14.87 -2.56 11.86
C ASP A 74 14.00 -2.79 10.61
N GLY A 75 14.51 -3.59 9.67
CA GLY A 75 13.86 -3.89 8.39
C GLY A 75 12.80 -4.97 8.47
N VAL A 76 12.67 -5.70 9.58
CA VAL A 76 11.69 -6.79 9.72
C VAL A 76 10.62 -6.51 10.77
N ASP A 77 10.78 -5.49 11.62
CA ASP A 77 9.81 -5.19 12.69
C ASP A 77 8.40 -4.96 12.11
N HIS A 78 8.34 -4.24 10.99
CA HIS A 78 7.08 -4.00 10.29
C HIS A 78 6.47 -5.28 9.68
N LEU A 79 7.26 -6.31 9.36
CA LEU A 79 6.78 -7.60 8.87
C LEU A 79 6.12 -8.42 9.99
N ARG A 80 6.58 -8.25 11.22
CA ARG A 80 6.09 -8.95 12.42
C ARG A 80 4.75 -8.41 12.93
N ARG A 81 4.43 -7.14 12.66
CA ARG A 81 3.13 -6.53 13.04
C ARG A 81 1.97 -7.07 12.18
N PRO A 82 0.76 -7.26 12.73
CA PRO A 82 -0.41 -7.61 11.93
C PRO A 82 -0.76 -6.48 10.96
N ARG A 83 -1.30 -6.81 9.78
CA ARG A 83 -1.59 -5.83 8.71
C ARG A 83 -2.53 -4.71 9.15
N SER A 84 -3.43 -4.98 10.09
CA SER A 84 -4.30 -4.00 10.74
C SER A 84 -3.54 -2.96 11.57
N ALA A 85 -2.46 -3.37 12.25
CA ALA A 85 -1.63 -2.49 13.08
C ALA A 85 -0.53 -1.76 12.28
N ARG A 86 -0.38 -2.08 11.00
CA ARG A 86 0.57 -1.42 10.09
C ARG A 86 0.07 -0.09 9.52
N LEU A 87 -1.19 0.27 9.76
CA LEU A 87 -1.82 1.53 9.34
C LEU A 87 -1.78 2.52 10.52
N GLY A 88 -0.61 3.08 10.82
CA GLY A 88 -0.41 4.18 11.79
C GLY A 88 0.03 5.48 11.10
N PRO A 89 -0.08 6.65 11.75
CA PRO A 89 0.05 7.96 11.10
C PRO A 89 1.45 8.17 10.53
N GLN A 90 1.51 8.76 9.33
CA GLN A 90 2.73 8.96 8.57
C GLN A 90 3.71 9.86 9.34
N GLY A 91 4.94 9.39 9.54
CA GLY A 91 6.06 10.20 10.06
C GLY A 91 6.48 11.32 9.09
N PRO A 92 7.41 12.19 9.50
CA PRO A 92 7.45 13.61 9.12
C PRO A 92 7.89 13.97 7.69
N ASP A 93 8.09 13.01 6.77
CA ASP A 93 8.60 13.29 5.42
C ASP A 93 7.52 13.22 4.33
N ALA A 94 6.38 13.88 4.55
CA ALA A 94 5.40 14.08 3.49
C ALA A 94 5.85 15.23 2.56
N PRO A 95 5.97 15.03 1.23
CA PRO A 95 6.25 16.13 0.33
C PRO A 95 5.12 17.16 0.39
N SER A 96 5.51 18.42 0.53
CA SER A 96 4.66 19.60 0.51
C SER A 96 3.71 19.56 -0.69
N ARG A 97 2.45 19.19 -0.46
CA ARG A 97 1.39 19.36 -1.45
C ARG A 97 1.18 20.85 -1.65
N GLY A 98 1.74 21.34 -2.76
CA GLY A 98 1.26 22.45 -3.58
C GLY A 98 0.78 23.69 -2.83
N ALA A 99 1.62 24.73 -2.83
CA ALA A 99 1.22 26.10 -2.55
C ALA A 99 -0.03 26.49 -3.37
N PRO A 100 -0.96 27.29 -2.81
CA PRO A 100 -2.01 27.91 -3.60
C PRO A 100 -1.37 28.88 -4.60
N ARG A 101 -1.55 28.63 -5.90
CA ARG A 101 -1.42 29.68 -6.92
C ARG A 101 -2.60 30.62 -6.75
N GLN A 102 -2.35 31.79 -6.18
CA GLN A 102 -3.24 32.94 -6.32
C GLN A 102 -2.46 34.04 -7.03
N ALA A 103 -2.94 34.41 -8.21
CA ALA A 103 -2.86 35.72 -8.83
C ALA A 103 -4.17 35.89 -9.61
#